data_AF-A0A840BLG7-F1
#
_entry.id   AF-A0A840BLG7-F1
#
_cell.length_a   1.000
_cell.length_b   1.000
_cell.length_c   1.000
_cell.angle_alpha   90.00
_cell.angle_beta   90.00
_cell.angle_gamma   90.00
#
_symmetry.space_group_name_H-M   'P 1'
#
loop_
_entity.id
_entity.type
_entity.pdbx_description
1 polymer ?
#
loop_
_entity_poly.entity_id
_entity_poly.type
_entity_poly.pdbx_seq_one_letter_code
_entity_poly.pdbx_strand_id
1 'polypeptide(L)'
;MIEADATRRVLEVNERIRMVEPVQTYADESRTRKGTKAVIRFPVKVGDTWRDEFTEEGEFRLEIGGYRYDYEEVADSKAAGWEEISIGAGTFTALRIDRIAIWRKSNPRLLDKKSALAEHMEPPKPSRELKGATVSQYWYVPAIGRVVLQAQAQTKWPQFVEGSSLLKNPSANVIELTGYRDSKIDCTGEKPAFAQRSDAPPLGFAVMPNNTWTWAFQMRAHYPRQTD
;
A
#
# COMPACT_ATOMS: atom_id res chain seq x y z
N MET A 1 -37.88 -4.00 -6.77
CA MET A 1 -36.87 -4.00 -5.69
C MET A 1 -35.57 -4.45 -6.31
N ILE A 2 -34.65 -3.52 -6.54
CA ILE A 2 -33.32 -3.84 -7.07
C ILE A 2 -32.44 -4.01 -5.83
N GLU A 3 -31.94 -5.22 -5.61
CA GLU A 3 -30.91 -5.48 -4.60
C GLU A 3 -29.74 -4.52 -4.84
N ALA A 4 -29.39 -3.74 -3.82
CA ALA A 4 -28.20 -2.92 -3.85
C ALA A 4 -26.99 -3.86 -3.88
N ASP A 5 -26.33 -3.94 -5.04
CA ASP A 5 -25.09 -4.67 -5.22
C ASP A 5 -24.00 -4.01 -4.35
N ALA A 6 -23.74 -4.60 -3.18
CA ALA A 6 -22.77 -4.10 -2.18
C ALA A 6 -21.32 -4.07 -2.69
N THR A 7 -21.06 -4.59 -3.90
CA THR A 7 -19.72 -4.62 -4.50
C THR A 7 -19.41 -3.40 -5.37
N ARG A 8 -20.42 -2.62 -5.75
CA ARG A 8 -20.31 -1.54 -6.74
C ARG A 8 -21.06 -0.29 -6.29
N ARG A 9 -20.37 0.84 -6.23
CA ARG A 9 -21.00 2.13 -5.94
C ARG A 9 -21.20 2.90 -7.24
N VAL A 10 -22.46 3.17 -7.59
CA VAL A 10 -22.79 4.14 -8.63
C VAL A 10 -22.77 5.54 -8.01
N LEU A 11 -21.84 6.37 -8.46
CA LEU A 11 -21.76 7.79 -8.13
C LEU A 11 -22.23 8.58 -9.35
N GLU A 12 -23.30 9.37 -9.19
CA GLU A 12 -23.67 10.37 -10.17
C GLU A 12 -22.80 11.60 -9.94
N VAL A 13 -21.83 11.81 -10.83
CA VAL A 13 -20.86 12.91 -10.75
C VAL A 13 -21.46 14.20 -11.32
N ASN A 14 -22.33 14.08 -12.33
CA ASN A 14 -23.23 15.10 -12.86
C ASN A 14 -24.27 14.43 -13.79
N GLU A 15 -25.13 15.23 -14.46
CA GLU A 15 -26.19 14.75 -15.39
C GLU A 15 -25.68 13.85 -16.55
N ARG A 16 -24.37 13.80 -16.79
CA ARG A 16 -23.76 13.06 -17.91
C ARG A 16 -22.82 11.94 -17.48
N ILE A 17 -22.43 11.86 -16.21
CA ILE A 17 -21.38 10.96 -15.75
C ILE A 17 -21.89 10.12 -14.58
N ARG A 18 -22.09 8.83 -14.87
CA ARG A 18 -22.28 7.77 -13.88
C ARG A 18 -20.98 7.00 -13.73
N MET A 19 -20.38 7.04 -12.55
CA MET A 19 -19.17 6.29 -12.26
C MET A 19 -19.53 5.09 -11.37
N VAL A 20 -19.08 3.89 -11.76
CA VAL A 20 -19.23 2.68 -10.95
C VAL A 20 -17.88 2.33 -10.37
N GLU A 21 -17.70 2.55 -9.08
CA GLU A 21 -16.45 2.18 -8.38
C GLU A 21 -16.62 0.81 -7.70
N PRO A 22 -15.75 -0.17 -7.98
CA PRO A 22 -15.72 -1.41 -7.23
C PRO A 22 -15.20 -1.10 -5.81
N VAL A 23 -16.01 -1.34 -4.79
CA VAL A 23 -15.61 -1.17 -3.37
C VAL A 23 -14.36 -2.00 -3.05
N GLN A 24 -14.18 -3.12 -3.76
CA GLN A 24 -13.02 -3.99 -3.68
C GLN A 24 -11.71 -3.35 -4.15
N THR A 25 -11.71 -2.21 -4.84
CA THR A 25 -10.47 -1.56 -5.32
C THR A 25 -9.51 -1.20 -4.17
N TYR A 26 -10.04 -1.02 -2.96
CA TYR A 26 -9.27 -0.71 -1.75
C TYR A 26 -9.12 -1.90 -0.81
N ALA A 27 -9.46 -3.09 -1.28
CA ALA A 27 -9.23 -4.34 -0.59
C ALA A 27 -8.39 -5.24 -1.48
N ASP A 28 -7.23 -5.66 -0.99
CA ASP A 28 -6.50 -6.71 -1.69
C ASP A 28 -7.29 -8.03 -1.54
N GLU A 29 -7.34 -8.86 -2.56
CA GLU A 29 -7.94 -10.20 -2.45
C GLU A 29 -6.84 -11.26 -2.59
N SER A 30 -6.79 -12.19 -1.64
CA SER A 30 -5.77 -13.24 -1.56
C SER A 30 -6.40 -14.49 -0.97
N ARG A 31 -6.23 -15.64 -1.64
CA ARG A 31 -6.83 -16.91 -1.20
C ARG A 31 -6.27 -17.41 0.13
N THR A 32 -5.02 -17.04 0.45
CA THR A 32 -4.37 -17.44 1.69
C THR A 32 -4.69 -16.50 2.85
N ARG A 33 -5.43 -15.41 2.60
CA ARG A 33 -5.71 -14.40 3.59
C ARG A 33 -6.69 -14.88 4.64
N LYS A 34 -6.33 -14.63 5.89
CA LYS A 34 -7.18 -14.77 7.07
C LYS A 34 -7.36 -13.40 7.68
N GLY A 35 -8.55 -12.82 7.56
CA GLY A 35 -8.84 -11.45 7.98
C GLY A 35 -9.15 -10.54 6.80
N THR A 36 -9.13 -9.23 7.02
CA THR A 36 -9.50 -8.22 6.02
C THR A 36 -8.38 -7.20 5.90
N LYS A 37 -8.14 -6.70 4.69
CA LYS A 37 -7.34 -5.50 4.44
C LYS A 37 -8.24 -4.50 3.74
N ALA A 38 -8.50 -3.35 4.36
CA ALA A 38 -9.36 -2.31 3.79
C ALA A 38 -8.67 -0.96 3.90
N VAL A 39 -8.09 -0.49 2.78
CA VAL A 39 -7.42 0.81 2.71
C VAL A 39 -8.41 1.96 2.87
N ILE A 40 -9.66 1.78 2.43
CA ILE A 40 -10.79 2.70 2.61
C ILE A 40 -12.04 1.87 2.91
N ARG A 41 -12.86 2.28 3.89
CA ARG A 41 -14.17 1.67 4.17
C ARG A 41 -15.29 2.62 3.79
N PHE A 42 -16.17 2.21 2.89
CA PHE A 42 -17.32 3.01 2.50
C PHE A 42 -18.59 2.63 3.30
N PRO A 43 -19.48 3.61 3.58
CA PRO A 43 -19.27 5.05 3.39
C PRO A 43 -18.19 5.59 4.35
N VAL A 44 -17.42 6.58 3.90
CA VAL A 44 -16.36 7.23 4.70
C VAL A 44 -16.68 8.71 4.88
N LYS A 45 -16.54 9.22 6.10
CA LYS A 45 -16.63 10.64 6.45
C LYS A 45 -15.45 11.06 7.34
N VAL A 46 -15.20 12.36 7.42
CA VAL A 46 -14.17 12.91 8.30
C VAL A 46 -14.39 12.46 9.74
N GLY A 47 -13.31 12.01 10.38
CA GLY A 47 -13.31 11.51 11.75
C GLY A 47 -13.55 10.00 11.86
N ASP A 48 -13.98 9.32 10.79
CA ASP A 48 -14.09 7.87 10.80
C ASP A 48 -12.73 7.22 11.03
N THR A 49 -12.71 6.21 11.89
CA THR A 49 -11.55 5.36 12.11
C THR A 49 -11.93 3.92 11.89
N TRP A 50 -10.98 3.13 11.41
CA TRP A 50 -11.14 1.69 11.33
C TRP A 50 -9.82 0.99 11.54
N ARG A 51 -9.92 -0.23 12.04
CA ARG A 51 -8.83 -1.15 12.21
C ARG A 51 -9.07 -2.36 11.33
N ASP A 52 -8.00 -2.83 10.70
CA ASP A 52 -8.00 -4.10 9.97
C ASP A 52 -6.78 -4.92 10.35
N GLU A 53 -6.96 -6.23 10.28
CA GLU A 53 -5.95 -7.21 10.65
C GLU A 53 -6.07 -8.37 9.67
N PHE A 54 -4.93 -8.83 9.19
CA PHE A 54 -4.88 -10.03 8.40
C PHE A 54 -3.56 -10.78 8.57
N THR A 55 -3.63 -12.07 8.29
CA THR A 55 -2.49 -12.96 8.14
C THR A 55 -2.54 -13.61 6.78
N GLU A 56 -1.42 -13.67 6.07
CA GLU A 56 -1.30 -14.38 4.81
C GLU A 56 0.14 -14.83 4.54
N GLU A 57 0.34 -15.63 3.48
CA GLU A 57 1.68 -15.90 2.99
C GLU A 57 2.10 -14.81 2.01
N GLY A 58 3.32 -14.31 2.17
CA GLY A 58 3.96 -13.49 1.16
C GLY A 58 4.87 -14.32 0.26
N GLU A 59 5.03 -13.87 -0.98
CA GLU A 59 5.96 -14.49 -1.93
C GLU A 59 6.77 -13.43 -2.66
N PHE A 60 8.06 -13.71 -2.86
CA PHE A 60 8.95 -12.89 -3.66
C PHE A 60 9.70 -13.77 -4.66
N ARG A 61 9.62 -13.40 -5.94
CA ARG A 61 10.30 -14.08 -7.05
C ARG A 61 11.36 -13.17 -7.68
N LEU A 62 12.51 -13.74 -7.96
CA LEU A 62 13.61 -13.17 -8.72
C LEU A 62 13.97 -14.15 -9.85
N GLU A 63 14.74 -13.69 -10.84
CA GLU A 63 15.29 -14.57 -11.89
C GLU A 63 16.17 -15.69 -11.31
N ILE A 64 16.90 -15.39 -10.23
CA ILE A 64 17.83 -16.32 -9.57
C ILE A 64 17.15 -17.26 -8.55
N GLY A 65 15.83 -17.21 -8.39
CA GLY A 65 15.07 -17.99 -7.41
C GLY A 65 14.06 -17.15 -6.64
N GLY A 66 13.52 -17.67 -5.53
CA GLY A 66 12.57 -16.91 -4.73
C GLY A 66 12.33 -17.51 -3.35
N TYR A 67 11.49 -16.85 -2.57
CA TYR A 67 11.14 -17.28 -1.22
C TYR A 67 9.70 -16.91 -0.85
N ARG A 68 9.17 -17.66 0.11
CA ARG A 68 7.92 -17.41 0.83
C ARG A 68 8.20 -17.05 2.28
N TYR A 69 7.24 -16.41 2.91
CA TYR A 69 7.28 -16.03 4.32
C TYR A 69 5.86 -15.87 4.85
N ASP A 70 5.72 -15.95 6.18
CA ASP A 70 4.46 -15.61 6.85
C ASP A 70 4.41 -14.10 7.05
N TYR A 71 3.25 -13.51 6.77
CA TYR A 71 2.99 -12.08 6.91
C TYR A 71 1.79 -11.84 7.81
N GLU A 72 1.97 -10.97 8.81
CA GLU A 72 0.92 -10.47 9.69
C GLU A 72 0.93 -8.95 9.57
N GLU A 73 -0.24 -8.32 9.42
CA GLU A 73 -0.40 -6.87 9.45
C GLU A 73 -1.60 -6.51 10.30
N VAL A 74 -1.42 -5.49 11.14
CA VAL A 74 -2.48 -4.81 11.87
C VAL A 74 -2.38 -3.33 11.53
N ALA A 75 -3.46 -2.76 11.03
CA ALA A 75 -3.46 -1.39 10.57
C ALA A 75 -4.60 -0.58 11.17
N ASP A 76 -4.28 0.64 11.57
CA ASP A 76 -5.23 1.64 12.01
C ASP A 76 -5.28 2.75 10.95
N SER A 77 -6.49 3.12 10.53
CA SER A 77 -6.75 4.13 9.51
C SER A 77 -7.71 5.19 10.03
N LYS A 78 -7.54 6.43 9.57
CA LYS A 78 -8.37 7.59 9.95
C LYS A 78 -8.63 8.48 8.75
N ALA A 79 -9.90 8.81 8.51
CA ALA A 79 -10.29 9.89 7.61
C ALA A 79 -10.00 11.24 8.28
N ALA A 80 -8.87 11.86 7.92
CA ALA A 80 -8.31 12.99 8.65
C ALA A 80 -9.03 14.32 8.37
N GLY A 81 -9.39 14.58 7.12
CA GLY A 81 -10.02 15.84 6.73
C GLY A 81 -10.05 16.06 5.22
N TRP A 82 -10.78 17.08 4.79
CA TRP A 82 -10.78 17.54 3.40
C TRP A 82 -9.65 18.54 3.20
N GLU A 83 -8.91 18.40 2.10
CA GLU A 83 -7.89 19.37 1.70
C GLU A 83 -7.88 19.54 0.17
N GLU A 84 -7.51 20.72 -0.27
CA GLU A 84 -7.27 21.00 -1.69
C GLU A 84 -5.87 20.50 -2.06
N ILE A 85 -5.79 19.71 -3.12
CA ILE A 85 -4.52 19.20 -3.66
C ILE A 85 -4.42 19.55 -5.14
N SER A 86 -3.22 19.95 -5.57
CA SER A 86 -2.90 20.23 -6.96
C SER A 86 -1.87 19.22 -7.44
N ILE A 87 -2.29 18.33 -8.33
CA ILE A 87 -1.49 17.24 -8.91
C ILE A 87 -1.43 17.40 -10.43
N GLY A 88 -0.67 16.56 -11.12
CA GLY A 88 -0.53 16.60 -12.59
C GLY A 88 -1.86 16.44 -13.34
N ALA A 89 -2.84 15.76 -12.75
CA ALA A 89 -4.20 15.67 -13.31
C ALA A 89 -5.09 16.90 -13.05
N GLY A 90 -4.62 17.89 -12.29
CA GLY A 90 -5.35 19.11 -11.93
C GLY A 90 -5.53 19.31 -10.42
N THR A 91 -6.39 20.25 -10.05
CA THR A 91 -6.70 20.58 -8.65
C THR A 91 -8.01 19.93 -8.21
N PHE A 92 -7.99 19.30 -7.03
CA PHE A 92 -9.13 18.56 -6.48
C PHE A 92 -9.31 18.86 -4.99
N THR A 93 -10.57 18.86 -4.54
CA THR A 93 -10.89 18.69 -3.11
C THR A 93 -10.90 17.20 -2.79
N ALA A 94 -9.96 16.75 -1.96
CA ALA A 94 -9.76 15.35 -1.62
C ALA A 94 -9.95 15.10 -0.12
N LEU A 95 -10.48 13.93 0.23
CA LEU A 95 -10.49 13.43 1.60
C LEU A 95 -9.16 12.74 1.85
N ARG A 96 -8.37 13.28 2.79
CA ARG A 96 -7.14 12.64 3.25
C ARG A 96 -7.45 11.51 4.23
N ILE A 97 -6.84 10.36 3.99
CA ILE A 97 -6.90 9.18 4.85
C ILE A 97 -5.47 8.86 5.29
N ASP A 98 -5.23 8.91 6.59
CA ASP A 98 -3.95 8.54 7.20
C ASP A 98 -4.05 7.08 7.67
N ARG A 99 -3.04 6.26 7.38
CA ARG A 99 -2.96 4.83 7.75
C ARG A 99 -1.60 4.49 8.34
N ILE A 100 -1.60 3.75 9.44
CA ILE A 100 -0.40 3.15 10.03
C ILE A 100 -0.60 1.64 10.08
N ALA A 101 0.21 0.91 9.31
CA ALA A 101 0.17 -0.54 9.22
C ALA A 101 1.41 -1.13 9.92
N ILE A 102 1.22 -1.77 11.08
CA ILE A 102 2.28 -2.50 11.78
C ILE A 102 2.31 -3.92 11.23
N TRP A 103 3.48 -4.35 10.76
CA TRP A 103 3.63 -5.64 10.11
C TRP A 103 4.77 -6.47 10.65
N ARG A 104 4.66 -7.78 10.45
CA ARG A 104 5.67 -8.78 10.79
C ARG A 104 5.86 -9.75 9.64
N LYS A 105 7.13 -10.00 9.30
CA LYS A 105 7.56 -11.04 8.36
C LYS A 105 8.32 -12.11 9.11
N SER A 106 7.97 -13.37 8.94
CA SER A 106 8.59 -14.48 9.67
C SER A 106 8.65 -15.76 8.85
N ASN A 107 9.33 -16.78 9.39
CA ASN A 107 9.42 -18.13 8.82
C ASN A 107 9.81 -18.16 7.33
N PRO A 108 10.95 -17.57 6.93
CA PRO A 108 11.38 -17.59 5.53
C PRO A 108 11.60 -19.00 5.00
N ARG A 109 11.15 -19.25 3.77
CA ARG A 109 11.22 -20.53 3.08
C ARG A 109 11.64 -20.31 1.63
N LEU A 110 12.77 -20.86 1.19
CA LEU A 110 13.14 -20.83 -0.22
C LEU A 110 12.10 -21.59 -1.06
N LEU A 111 11.75 -21.05 -2.22
CA LEU A 111 10.87 -21.72 -3.20
C LEU A 111 11.56 -22.95 -3.79
N ASP A 112 12.85 -22.80 -4.14
CA ASP A 112 13.70 -23.87 -4.61
C ASP A 112 15.04 -23.85 -3.86
N LYS A 113 15.35 -24.96 -3.19
CA LYS A 113 16.59 -25.15 -2.41
C LYS A 113 17.83 -25.33 -3.29
N LYS A 114 17.67 -25.53 -4.60
CA LYS A 114 18.76 -25.65 -5.58
C LYS A 114 18.93 -24.39 -6.43
N SER A 115 18.18 -23.33 -6.15
CA SER A 115 18.30 -22.06 -6.88
C SER A 115 19.61 -21.34 -6.54
N ALA A 116 20.10 -20.50 -7.46
CA ALA A 116 21.26 -19.64 -7.20
C ALA A 116 21.05 -18.74 -5.97
N LEU A 117 19.80 -18.32 -5.71
CA LEU A 117 19.45 -17.61 -4.47
C LEU A 117 19.77 -18.43 -3.21
N ALA A 118 19.54 -19.75 -3.24
CA ALA A 118 19.82 -20.65 -2.11
C ALA A 118 21.32 -20.73 -1.79
N GLU A 119 22.19 -20.57 -2.79
CA GLU A 119 23.65 -20.58 -2.62
C GLU A 119 24.17 -19.28 -1.98
N HIS A 120 23.49 -18.16 -2.24
CA HIS A 120 23.91 -16.85 -1.76
C HIS A 120 23.27 -16.44 -0.43
N MET A 121 22.10 -16.97 -0.08
CA MET A 121 21.38 -16.63 1.14
C MET A 121 21.81 -17.47 2.35
N GLU A 122 21.91 -16.84 3.52
CA GLU A 122 22.12 -17.61 4.75
C GLU A 122 20.95 -18.58 5.01
N PRO A 123 21.21 -19.79 5.55
CA PRO A 123 20.15 -20.69 5.96
C PRO A 123 19.17 -20.02 6.93
N PRO A 124 17.85 -20.21 6.77
CA PRO A 124 16.86 -19.64 7.68
C PRO A 124 17.05 -20.25 9.08
N LYS A 125 17.41 -19.41 10.06
CA LYS A 125 17.47 -19.81 11.46
C LYS A 125 16.09 -19.63 12.11
N PRO A 126 15.61 -20.59 12.93
CA PRO A 126 14.40 -20.39 13.72
C PRO A 126 14.60 -19.16 14.62
N SER A 127 13.60 -18.27 14.69
CA SER A 127 13.56 -16.93 15.35
C SER A 127 13.81 -15.67 14.51
N ARG A 128 14.18 -15.76 13.22
CA ARG A 128 14.32 -14.55 12.40
C ARG A 128 12.95 -14.00 11.97
N GLU A 129 12.41 -13.11 12.80
CA GLU A 129 11.30 -12.23 12.47
C GLU A 129 11.80 -10.80 12.21
N LEU A 130 11.16 -10.12 11.26
CA LEU A 130 11.31 -8.68 11.09
C LEU A 130 9.97 -8.02 11.38
N LYS A 131 9.99 -7.03 12.27
CA LYS A 131 8.84 -6.15 12.52
C LYS A 131 9.12 -4.76 11.98
N GLY A 132 8.08 -4.13 11.46
CA GLY A 132 8.14 -2.79 10.91
C GLY A 132 6.77 -2.16 10.86
N ALA A 133 6.74 -0.95 10.32
CA ALA A 133 5.54 -0.20 10.06
C ALA A 133 5.59 0.39 8.65
N THR A 134 4.40 0.55 8.07
CA THR A 134 4.18 1.33 6.86
C THR A 134 3.21 2.45 7.22
N VAL A 135 3.68 3.69 7.09
CA VAL A 135 2.85 4.89 7.26
C VAL A 135 2.45 5.35 5.87
N SER A 136 1.15 5.54 5.65
CA SER A 136 0.58 5.91 4.36
C SER A 136 -0.42 7.06 4.49
N GLN A 137 -0.47 7.91 3.47
CA GLN A 137 -1.46 8.94 3.29
C GLN A 137 -2.09 8.77 1.91
N TYR A 138 -3.42 8.75 1.85
CA TYR A 138 -4.20 8.60 0.63
C TYR A 138 -5.10 9.81 0.46
N TRP A 139 -5.19 10.33 -0.76
CA TRP A 139 -6.10 11.42 -1.11
C TRP A 139 -7.19 10.90 -2.02
N TYR A 140 -8.36 10.63 -1.43
CA TYR A 140 -9.52 10.12 -2.14
C TYR A 140 -10.42 11.25 -2.62
N VAL A 141 -10.74 11.28 -3.91
CA VAL A 141 -11.63 12.29 -4.50
C VAL A 141 -12.94 11.61 -4.92
N PRO A 142 -14.07 11.85 -4.21
CA PRO A 142 -15.33 11.18 -4.52
C PRO A 142 -15.85 11.48 -5.93
N ALA A 143 -15.65 12.69 -6.43
CA ALA A 143 -16.12 13.11 -7.75
C ALA A 143 -15.53 12.28 -8.90
N ILE A 144 -14.39 11.63 -8.67
CA ILE A 144 -13.75 10.73 -9.63
C ILE A 144 -13.59 9.32 -9.08
N GLY A 145 -14.24 9.01 -7.94
CA GLY A 145 -14.25 7.70 -7.28
C GLY A 145 -12.88 7.03 -7.30
N ARG A 146 -11.84 7.73 -6.86
CA ARG A 146 -10.50 7.14 -6.69
C ARG A 146 -9.58 7.90 -5.75
N VAL A 147 -8.57 7.19 -5.25
CA VAL A 147 -7.36 7.81 -4.73
C VAL A 147 -6.55 8.39 -5.89
N VAL A 148 -6.22 9.67 -5.82
CA VAL A 148 -5.44 10.39 -6.86
C VAL A 148 -4.00 10.69 -6.49
N LEU A 149 -3.70 10.62 -5.21
CA LEU A 149 -2.38 10.80 -4.65
C LEU A 149 -2.23 9.81 -3.51
N GLN A 150 -1.07 9.18 -3.42
CA GLN A 150 -0.70 8.28 -2.35
C GLN A 150 0.75 8.56 -1.97
N ALA A 151 1.02 8.69 -0.68
CA ALA A 151 2.38 8.75 -0.15
C ALA A 151 2.56 7.64 0.88
N GLN A 152 3.69 6.94 0.85
CA GLN A 152 3.97 5.86 1.79
C GLN A 152 5.45 5.80 2.17
N ALA A 153 5.74 5.52 3.44
CA ALA A 153 7.09 5.29 3.93
C ALA A 153 7.13 4.04 4.80
N GLN A 154 8.21 3.26 4.69
CA GLN A 154 8.49 2.16 5.59
C GLN A 154 9.44 2.61 6.70
N THR A 155 9.15 2.18 7.92
CA THR A 155 9.93 2.54 9.10
C THR A 155 9.90 1.43 10.15
N LYS A 156 10.97 1.29 10.93
CA LYS A 156 10.96 0.45 12.14
C LYS A 156 10.21 1.11 13.30
N TRP A 157 10.08 2.44 13.24
CA TRP A 157 9.62 3.29 14.31
C TRP A 157 8.56 4.26 13.75
N PRO A 158 7.28 3.86 13.75
CA PRO A 158 6.19 4.68 13.18
C PRO A 158 6.05 6.05 13.84
N GLN A 159 6.41 6.16 15.12
CA GLN A 159 6.31 7.40 15.91
C GLN A 159 7.17 8.56 15.35
N PHE A 160 8.16 8.30 14.51
CA PHE A 160 8.97 9.34 13.88
C PHE A 160 8.39 9.88 12.57
N VAL A 161 7.33 9.24 12.06
CA VAL A 161 6.72 9.56 10.76
C VAL A 161 5.25 9.98 10.93
N GLU A 162 4.63 9.61 12.06
CA GLU A 162 3.27 9.99 12.42
C GLU A 162 3.10 11.52 12.52
N GLY A 163 2.00 12.04 11.97
CA GLY A 163 1.68 13.48 11.99
C GLY A 163 2.50 14.36 11.04
N SER A 164 3.53 13.82 10.38
CA SER A 164 4.32 14.52 9.37
C SER A 164 3.69 14.42 7.98
N SER A 165 3.90 15.43 7.13
CA SER A 165 3.50 15.35 5.73
C SER A 165 4.45 14.42 4.97
N LEU A 166 3.95 13.25 4.54
CA LEU A 166 4.75 12.29 3.77
C LEU A 166 5.17 12.85 2.41
N LEU A 167 4.42 13.79 1.85
CA LEU A 167 4.76 14.45 0.57
C LEU A 167 6.09 15.22 0.61
N LYS A 168 6.57 15.59 1.81
CA LYS A 168 7.86 16.27 2.00
C LYS A 168 8.95 15.33 2.52
N ASN A 169 8.61 14.06 2.75
CA ASN A 169 9.55 13.09 3.30
C ASN A 169 10.37 12.44 2.16
N PRO A 170 11.70 12.58 2.15
CA PRO A 170 12.54 11.99 1.10
C PRO A 170 12.57 10.46 1.13
N SER A 171 12.19 9.86 2.27
CA SER A 171 12.04 8.41 2.43
C SER A 171 10.67 7.88 1.98
N ALA A 172 9.76 8.75 1.55
CA ALA A 172 8.44 8.35 1.08
C ALA A 172 8.42 8.09 -0.42
N ASN A 173 7.76 7.01 -0.83
CA ASN A 173 7.33 6.81 -2.20
C ASN A 173 6.00 7.53 -2.40
N VAL A 174 5.91 8.35 -3.44
CA VAL A 174 4.70 9.10 -3.77
C VAL A 174 4.24 8.72 -5.18
N ILE A 175 2.99 8.27 -5.28
CA ILE A 175 2.31 7.93 -6.52
C ILE A 175 1.23 8.98 -6.74
N GLU A 176 1.17 9.50 -7.96
CA GLU A 176 0.32 10.62 -8.34
C GLU A 176 -0.38 10.33 -9.65
N LEU A 177 -1.67 10.66 -9.73
CA LEU A 177 -2.42 10.63 -10.97
C LEU A 177 -2.01 11.82 -11.84
N THR A 178 -1.38 11.54 -12.98
CA THR A 178 -0.88 12.58 -13.90
C THR A 178 -1.89 12.98 -14.97
N GLY A 179 -2.91 12.17 -15.24
CA GLY A 179 -4.00 12.58 -16.11
C GLY A 179 -5.23 11.69 -16.04
N TYR A 180 -6.39 12.33 -16.17
CA TYR A 180 -7.71 11.70 -16.11
C TYR A 180 -8.66 12.44 -17.06
N ARG A 181 -9.09 11.79 -18.14
CA ARG A 181 -9.98 12.35 -19.15
C ARG A 181 -11.02 11.31 -19.55
N ASP A 182 -12.27 11.73 -19.72
CA ASP A 182 -13.39 10.86 -20.16
C ASP A 182 -13.50 9.55 -19.37
N SER A 183 -13.33 9.63 -18.05
CA SER A 183 -13.34 8.49 -17.12
C SER A 183 -12.23 7.45 -17.39
N LYS A 184 -11.15 7.83 -18.08
CA LYS A 184 -9.98 6.99 -18.37
C LYS A 184 -8.70 7.64 -17.84
N ILE A 185 -7.75 6.79 -17.43
CA ILE A 185 -6.39 7.23 -17.09
C ILE A 185 -5.70 7.63 -18.39
N ASP A 186 -5.23 8.87 -18.44
CA ASP A 186 -4.47 9.41 -19.55
C ASP A 186 -3.07 9.79 -19.03
N CYS A 187 -2.07 8.99 -19.40
CA CYS A 187 -0.69 9.22 -18.95
C CYS A 187 0.02 10.34 -19.73
N THR A 188 -0.67 11.05 -20.64
CA THR A 188 -0.14 12.19 -21.40
C THR A 188 -0.33 13.54 -20.71
N GLY A 189 -0.86 13.54 -19.48
CA GLY A 189 -1.10 14.74 -18.69
C GLY A 189 0.17 15.49 -18.26
N GLU A 190 -0.02 16.51 -17.42
CA GLU A 190 1.07 17.40 -17.01
C GLU A 190 2.14 16.66 -16.18
N LYS A 191 3.29 17.31 -16.03
CA LYS A 191 4.37 16.80 -15.20
C LYS A 191 3.86 16.60 -13.75
N PRO A 192 4.12 15.44 -13.11
CA PRO A 192 3.72 15.23 -11.72
C PRO A 192 4.32 16.29 -10.79
N ALA A 193 3.52 16.75 -9.83
CA ALA A 193 3.90 17.74 -8.82
C ALA A 193 4.64 17.11 -7.63
N PHE A 194 4.31 15.87 -7.27
CA PHE A 194 4.79 15.17 -6.09
C PHE A 194 5.39 13.80 -6.37
N ALA A 195 5.11 13.17 -7.53
CA ALA A 195 5.54 11.81 -7.80
C ALA A 195 7.05 11.64 -7.58
N GLN A 196 7.40 10.71 -6.69
CA GLN A 196 8.78 10.40 -6.37
C GLN A 196 8.90 8.94 -5.98
N ARG A 197 10.01 8.33 -6.36
CA ARG A 197 10.44 7.05 -5.81
C ARG A 197 11.46 7.34 -4.72
N SER A 198 11.32 6.71 -3.57
CA SER A 198 12.35 6.78 -2.56
C SER A 198 13.43 5.76 -2.89
N ASP A 199 14.66 6.25 -3.04
CA ASP A 199 15.87 5.43 -3.10
C ASP A 199 16.51 5.24 -1.71
N ALA A 200 15.95 5.88 -0.68
CA ALA A 200 16.44 5.76 0.68
C ALA A 200 16.03 4.40 1.29
N PRO A 201 16.90 3.78 2.10
CA PRO A 201 16.50 2.60 2.87
C PRO A 201 15.37 2.94 3.84
N PRO A 202 14.49 1.98 4.18
CA PRO A 202 13.47 2.15 5.20
C PRO A 202 14.05 2.73 6.51
N LEU A 203 13.36 3.72 7.08
CA LEU A 203 13.83 4.45 8.27
C LEU A 203 13.97 3.51 9.47
N GLY A 204 15.06 3.66 10.23
CA GLY A 204 15.27 2.91 11.48
C GLY A 204 15.67 1.43 11.32
N PHE A 205 15.94 0.97 10.10
CA PHE A 205 16.49 -0.36 9.85
C PHE A 205 18.00 -0.31 9.58
N ALA A 206 18.68 -1.46 9.67
CA ALA A 206 20.11 -1.56 9.39
C ALA A 206 20.39 -1.27 7.90
N VAL A 207 21.45 -0.54 7.59
CA VAL A 207 21.65 0.08 6.26
C VAL A 207 22.63 -0.66 5.34
N MET A 208 23.26 -1.74 5.79
CA MET A 208 24.30 -2.43 5.01
C MET A 208 23.75 -3.66 4.28
N PRO A 209 23.93 -3.75 2.94
CA PRO A 209 23.59 -4.93 2.18
C PRO A 209 24.26 -6.18 2.74
N ASN A 210 23.47 -7.24 2.91
CA ASN A 210 23.96 -8.55 3.31
C ASN A 210 23.00 -9.65 2.85
N ASN A 211 23.39 -10.91 3.04
CA ASN A 211 22.63 -12.08 2.63
C ASN A 211 21.75 -12.67 3.73
N THR A 212 21.39 -11.87 4.74
CA THR A 212 20.50 -12.31 5.83
C THR A 212 19.03 -12.16 5.44
N TRP A 213 18.18 -13.00 6.04
CA TRP A 213 16.72 -12.88 5.92
C TRP A 213 16.17 -11.55 6.45
N THR A 214 16.81 -10.96 7.47
CA THR A 214 16.46 -9.64 7.99
C THR A 214 16.59 -8.58 6.90
N TRP A 215 17.70 -8.58 6.17
CA TRP A 215 17.92 -7.66 5.06
C TRP A 215 16.94 -7.92 3.91
N ALA A 216 16.75 -9.19 3.52
CA ALA A 216 15.81 -9.55 2.46
C ALA A 216 14.37 -9.09 2.77
N PHE A 217 13.91 -9.28 4.01
CA PHE A 217 12.59 -8.84 4.46
C PHE A 217 12.45 -7.32 4.55
N GLN A 218 13.51 -6.61 4.90
CA GLN A 218 13.53 -5.14 4.99
C GLN A 218 13.41 -4.49 3.62
N MET A 219 14.15 -4.97 2.62
CA MET A 219 14.30 -4.27 1.34
C MET A 219 13.14 -4.49 0.36
N ARG A 220 12.19 -5.39 0.67
CA ARG A 220 11.11 -5.77 -0.26
C ARG A 220 9.75 -5.40 0.33
N ALA A 221 8.90 -4.75 -0.46
CA ALA A 221 7.48 -4.61 -0.12
C ALA A 221 6.82 -6.00 0.04
N HIS A 222 5.74 -6.06 0.81
CA HIS A 222 4.95 -7.28 0.89
C HIS A 222 4.15 -7.46 -0.41
N TYR A 223 4.13 -8.70 -0.91
CA TYR A 223 3.29 -9.14 -2.01
C TYR A 223 2.57 -10.41 -1.56
N PRO A 224 1.22 -10.43 -1.57
CA PRO A 224 0.46 -11.62 -1.25
C PRO A 224 0.84 -12.75 -2.21
N ARG A 225 0.98 -13.96 -1.67
CA ARG A 225 1.21 -15.15 -2.49
C ARG A 225 0.04 -15.33 -3.46
N GLN A 226 0.31 -15.29 -4.75
CA GLN A 226 -0.65 -15.73 -5.74
C GLN A 226 -0.63 -17.25 -5.79
N THR A 227 -1.80 -17.87 -5.59
CA THR A 227 -1.99 -19.30 -5.84
C THR A 227 -2.38 -19.46 -7.30
N ASP A 228 -1.61 -20.29 -8.02
CA ASP A 228 -2.03 -20.80 -9.33
C ASP A 228 -3.37 -21.56 -9.22
#